data_AF-A0A957BVZ1-F1
#
_entry.id   AF-A0A957BVZ1-F1
#
_cell.length_a   1.000
_cell.length_b   1.000
_cell.length_c   1.000
_cell.angle_alpha   90.00
_cell.angle_beta   90.00
_cell.angle_gamma   90.00
#
_symmetry.space_group_name_H-M   'P 1'
#
loop_
_entity.id
_entity.type
_entity.pdbx_description
1 polymer ?
#
loop_
_entity_poly.entity_id
_entity_poly.type
_entity_poly.pdbx_seq_one_letter_code
_entity_poly.pdbx_strand_id
1 'polypeptide(L)' 'MVAAQHPFIPLEHYLANERRASEKHEYLDGLVYMMAISTERHVKIVSNIVRAFGNQLAERPCSTYSSDLR' A
#
# COMPACT_ATOMS: atom_id res chain seq x y z
N MET A 1 -25.04 -8.80 14.20
CA MET A 1 -24.35 -8.73 12.90
C MET A 1 -23.35 -9.88 12.86
N VAL A 2 -23.53 -10.84 11.96
CA VAL A 2 -22.57 -11.96 11.82
C VAL A 2 -21.39 -11.43 11.01
N ALA A 3 -20.18 -11.47 11.57
CA ALA A 3 -18.98 -11.12 10.83
C ALA A 3 -18.82 -12.12 9.67
N ALA A 4 -18.73 -11.62 8.44
CA ALA A 4 -18.46 -12.47 7.30
C ALA A 4 -17.10 -13.15 7.50
N GLN A 5 -17.08 -14.49 7.46
CA GLN A 5 -15.82 -15.24 7.44
C GLN A 5 -15.12 -14.93 6.13
N HIS A 6 -14.02 -14.19 6.20
CA HIS A 6 -13.17 -13.94 5.05
C HIS A 6 -12.34 -15.20 4.82
N PRO A 7 -12.30 -15.74 3.58
CA PRO A 7 -11.48 -16.91 3.30
C PRO A 7 -10.00 -16.56 3.51
N PHE A 8 -9.27 -17.46 4.15
CA PHE A 8 -7.81 -17.38 4.23
C PHE A 8 -7.22 -17.52 2.82
N ILE A 9 -6.43 -16.54 2.39
CA ILE A 9 -5.73 -16.53 1.10
C ILE A 9 -4.25 -16.78 1.37
N PRO A 10 -3.60 -17.79 0.76
CA PRO A 10 -2.16 -17.93 0.84
C PRO A 10 -1.43 -16.75 0.15
N LEU A 11 -0.27 -16.37 0.66
CA LEU A 11 0.49 -15.21 0.19
C LEU A 11 0.80 -15.28 -1.32
N GLU A 12 1.18 -16.45 -1.83
CA GLU A 12 1.49 -16.67 -3.23
C GLU A 12 0.30 -16.42 -4.16
N HIS A 13 -0.90 -16.79 -3.71
CA HIS A 13 -2.15 -16.52 -4.42
C HIS A 13 -2.47 -15.02 -4.42
N TYR A 14 -2.33 -14.35 -3.27
CA TYR A 14 -2.46 -12.89 -3.19
C TYR A 14 -1.49 -12.20 -4.16
N LEU A 15 -0.20 -12.53 -4.14
CA LEU A 15 0.81 -11.90 -5.00
C LEU A 15 0.53 -12.12 -6.49
N ALA A 16 0.05 -13.31 -6.88
CA ALA A 16 -0.30 -13.61 -8.26
C ALA A 16 -1.53 -12.81 -8.74
N ASN A 17 -2.49 -12.57 -7.85
CA ASN A 17 -3.68 -11.76 -8.14
C ASN A 17 -3.34 -10.27 -8.15
N GLU A 18 -2.57 -9.81 -7.17
CA GLU A 18 -2.17 -8.40 -7.04
C GLU A 18 -1.42 -7.93 -8.28
N ARG A 19 -0.52 -8.74 -8.86
CA ARG A 19 0.15 -8.38 -10.14
C ARG A 19 -0.79 -8.12 -11.32
N ARG A 20 -2.02 -8.63 -11.28
CA ARG A 20 -3.03 -8.48 -12.36
C ARG A 20 -4.14 -7.51 -11.98
N ALA A 21 -4.23 -7.10 -10.72
CA ALA A 21 -5.32 -6.28 -10.22
C ALA A 21 -5.14 -4.81 -10.66
N SER A 22 -6.23 -4.20 -11.12
CA SER A 22 -6.32 -2.76 -11.40
C SER A 22 -6.37 -1.92 -10.12
N GLU A 23 -6.90 -2.50 -9.06
CA GLU A 23 -7.00 -1.93 -7.73
C GLU A 23 -5.88 -2.47 -6.84
N LYS A 24 -5.51 -1.69 -5.83
CA LYS A 24 -4.49 -2.07 -4.87
C LYS A 24 -5.15 -2.72 -3.65
N HIS A 25 -4.55 -3.82 -3.19
CA HIS A 25 -5.00 -4.51 -1.99
C HIS A 25 -3.87 -4.64 -0.96
N GLU A 26 -4.23 -4.69 0.31
CA GLU A 26 -3.35 -5.00 1.43
C GLU A 26 -3.58 -6.43 1.91
N TYR A 27 -2.51 -7.13 2.23
CA TYR A 27 -2.55 -8.48 2.77
C TYR A 27 -2.16 -8.47 4.26
N LEU A 28 -3.05 -8.97 5.11
CA LEU A 28 -2.84 -9.05 6.55
C LEU A 28 -3.27 -10.43 7.05
N ASP A 29 -2.29 -11.27 7.41
CA ASP A 29 -2.50 -12.59 8.02
C ASP A 29 -3.52 -13.49 7.28
N GLY A 30 -3.40 -13.55 5.95
CA GLY A 30 -4.31 -14.33 5.11
C GLY A 30 -5.58 -13.61 4.67
N LEU A 31 -5.79 -12.38 5.12
CA LEU A 31 -6.92 -11.55 4.73
C LEU A 31 -6.49 -10.50 3.70
N VAL A 32 -7.31 -10.30 2.68
CA VAL A 32 -7.07 -9.31 1.61
C VAL A 32 -8.07 -8.18 1.74
N TYR A 33 -7.57 -6.96 1.86
CA TYR A 33 -8.36 -5.74 1.99
C TYR A 33 -8.14 -4.85 0.79
N MET A 34 -9.20 -4.30 0.22
CA MET A 34 -9.08 -3.26 -0.80
C MET A 34 -8.55 -1.99 -0.13
N MET A 35 -7.48 -1.41 -0.68
CA MET A 35 -6.96 -0.15 -0.17
C MET A 35 -7.91 0.97 -0.60
N ALA A 36 -8.27 1.84 0.34
CA ALA A 36 -9.12 2.99 0.04
C ALA A 36 -8.44 3.92 -0.98
N ILE A 37 -9.25 4.49 -1.88
CA ILE A 37 -8.79 5.51 -2.81
C ILE A 37 -8.33 6.75 -2.03
N SER A 38 -7.21 7.33 -2.44
CA SER A 38 -6.68 8.56 -1.85
C SER A 38 -7.43 9.79 -2.35
N THR A 39 -7.79 10.70 -1.43
CA THR A 39 -8.26 12.04 -1.80
C THR A 39 -7.09 12.95 -2.21
N GLU A 40 -7.34 14.02 -2.96
CA GLU A 40 -6.30 15.01 -3.31
C GLU A 40 -5.57 15.56 -2.07
N ARG A 41 -6.33 15.83 -0.99
CA ARG A 41 -5.76 16.27 0.30
C ARG A 41 -4.80 15.24 0.87
N HIS A 42 -5.16 13.95 0.82
CA HIS A 42 -4.30 12.86 1.27
C HIS A 42 -3.01 12.81 0.46
N VAL A 43 -3.13 12.84 -0.88
CA VAL A 43 -1.98 12.83 -1.79
C VAL A 43 -1.04 14.01 -1.52
N LYS A 44 -1.58 15.21 -1.27
CA LYS A 44 -0.76 16.39 -0.97
C LYS A 44 0.06 16.23 0.32
N ILE A 45 -0.51 15.61 1.35
CA ILE A 45 0.20 15.30 2.61
C ILE A 45 1.32 14.32 2.34
N VAL A 46 1.03 13.21 1.65
CA VAL A 46 2.03 12.19 1.29
C VAL A 46 3.18 12.81 0.50
N SER A 47 2.90 13.60 -0.54
CA SER A 47 3.92 14.27 -1.36
C SER A 47 4.83 15.20 -0.56
N ASN A 48 4.27 15.94 0.40
CA ASN A 48 5.06 16.81 1.26
C ASN A 48 6.03 16.01 2.15
N ILE A 49 5.57 14.88 2.69
CA ILE A 49 6.36 13.98 3.53
C ILE A 49 7.47 13.33 2.70
N VAL A 50 7.15 12.78 1.52
CA VAL A 50 8.12 12.18 0.60
C VAL A 50 9.20 13.17 0.21
N ARG A 51 8.84 14.42 -0.10
CA ARG A 51 9.81 15.48 -0.39
C ARG A 51 10.72 15.79 0.81
N ALA A 52 10.15 15.90 2.01
CA ALA A 52 10.93 16.21 3.20
C ALA A 52 11.98 15.12 3.49
N PHE A 53 11.57 13.85 3.47
CA PHE A 53 12.49 12.73 3.66
C PHE A 53 13.45 12.55 2.48
N GLY A 54 12.99 12.72 1.24
CA GLY A 54 13.85 12.67 0.05
C GLY A 54 15.00 13.68 0.13
N ASN A 55 14.71 14.92 0.51
CA ASN A 55 15.74 15.95 0.69
C ASN A 55 16.69 15.61 1.84
N GLN A 56 16.17 15.11 2.97
CA GLN A 56 16.99 14.76 4.14
C GLN A 56 17.92 13.56 3.87
N LEU A 57 17.51 12.64 2.99
CA LEU A 57 18.22 11.39 2.73
C LEU A 57 19.00 11.39 1.40
N ALA A 58 19.02 12.51 0.66
CA ALA A 58 19.58 12.57 -0.70
C ALA A 58 21.06 12.11 -0.80
N GLU A 59 21.90 12.41 0.18
CA GLU A 59 23.32 12.02 0.22
C GLU A 59 23.57 10.76 1.09
N ARG A 60 22.51 10.04 1.45
CA ARG A 60 22.56 8.86 2.32
C ARG A 60 22.21 7.61 1.51
N PRO A 61 22.60 6.40 1.96
CA PRO A 61 22.27 5.14 1.27
C PRO A 61 20.81 4.71 1.45
N CYS A 62 19.89 5.65 1.75
CA CYS A 62 18.48 5.37 2.01
C CYS A 62 17.61 5.97 0.90
N SER A 63 16.55 5.26 0.51
CA SER A 63 15.56 5.74 -0.47
C SER A 63 14.21 5.96 0.19
N THR A 64 13.52 7.03 -0.23
CA THR A 64 12.17 7.35 0.25
C THR A 64 11.15 6.91 -0.78
N TYR A 65 10.13 6.16 -0.34
CA TYR A 65 9.00 5.76 -1.17
C TYR A 65 7.69 6.11 -0.46
N SER A 66 6.64 6.40 -1.22
CA SER A 66 5.30 6.48 -0.65
C SER A 66 4.76 5.08 -0.37
N SER A 67 3.66 5.02 0.39
CA SER A 67 2.90 3.79 0.58
C SER A 67 2.40 3.20 -0.74
N ASP A 68 2.32 4.00 -1.80
CA ASP A 68 1.78 3.61 -3.11
C ASP A 68 2.76 2.80 -3.97
N LEU A 69 3.98 2.57 -3.49
CA LEU A 69 4.91 1.64 -4.12
C LEU A 69 4.24 0.26 -4.25
N ARG A 70 4.34 -0.33 -5.44
CA ARG A 70 3.84 -1.67 -5.79
C ARG A 70 4.96 -2.49 -6.39
#